data_AF-A0A8K0V259-F1
#
_entry.id   AF-A0A8K0V259-F1
#
_cell.length_a   1.000
_cell.length_b   1.000
_cell.length_c   1.000
_cell.angle_alpha   90.00
_cell.angle_beta   90.00
_cell.angle_gamma   90.00
#
_symmetry.space_group_name_H-M   'P 1'
#
loop_
_entity.id
_entity.type
_entity.pdbx_description
1 polymer ?
#
loop_
_entity_poly.entity_id
_entity_poly.type
_entity_poly.pdbx_seq_one_letter_code
_entity_poly.pdbx_strand_id
1 'polypeptide(L)'
;MEISVYEPIESTTARRFRDALQSARGPVTVAINSGGGSVTDGMAMFNALRTYKGHSVARVDGIAASMATIVALGARRVAMADNGWWMVHNPWGIMAGEAGDMRRQADVMEQIGKTMMDTYVAKTGLPEADIKAMMDAETWLTAEEAKEKGFIDEIYPAEGQAFAMAPGCGRLVEKFTRTPDQLREQMKAPASGQSIEQRAETLFATWKDRPWAADLRAEFVKGSISEEQIRQKILNKLAEGTTPCAGPGAIGMYTDNGNIVGDSVKAALMARTGLEKAEADNRYNGYTLRELARASLVDRGVSGIPGNPLGMVGLAFTHSSSDFGGILADVANKSLLKGWDESPETFQLWTKKGTLPDFKIGHRAGLDGFKSLRQVRPGAEYKYATTSDRSEPIALATYGELFSVDRQAIINDDMSALTSVPQKMGAAARRTVGDLVYAVLLSNPKMGDGTPVFHEKHGNLLKAVDLFIDGLSAGRRAMRMQKNGAGSVLNIPPQFLLVPVALEDRATQLIRSTSLPEAQNSGVFNPYNDALTVVTEARLDADSLKSWYLLAGQGQDTIEVAYLDGIDTPYLEQQQGFTVDGVTFKVRIDAGVAPLDWRGLVKSEGA
;
A
#
# COMPACT_ATOMS: atom_id res chain seq x y z
N MET A 1 -28.82 25.34 -40.31
CA MET A 1 -27.71 24.37 -40.30
C MET A 1 -27.80 23.57 -39.02
N GLU A 2 -27.56 22.26 -39.06
CA GLU A 2 -27.52 21.43 -37.85
C GLU A 2 -26.07 21.03 -37.54
N ILE A 3 -25.70 21.05 -36.26
CA ILE A 3 -24.39 20.62 -35.75
C ILE A 3 -24.62 19.61 -34.63
N SER A 4 -24.11 18.39 -34.77
CA SER A 4 -24.34 17.31 -33.81
C SER A 4 -23.21 17.22 -32.76
N VAL A 5 -23.59 17.09 -31.49
CA VAL A 5 -22.70 16.82 -30.34
C VAL A 5 -23.13 15.49 -29.71
N TYR A 6 -22.70 14.41 -30.36
CA TYR A 6 -23.10 13.01 -30.07
C TYR A 6 -21.91 12.18 -29.55
N GLU A 7 -20.80 12.85 -29.23
CA GLU A 7 -19.59 12.22 -28.72
C GLU A 7 -19.25 12.86 -27.35
N PRO A 8 -18.38 12.23 -26.55
CA PRO A 8 -17.75 12.91 -25.42
C PRO A 8 -17.13 14.25 -25.85
N ILE A 9 -17.24 15.25 -24.98
CA ILE A 9 -16.66 16.57 -25.24
C ILE A 9 -15.16 16.50 -24.98
N GLU A 10 -14.41 16.47 -26.07
CA GLU A 10 -12.95 16.46 -26.08
C GLU A 10 -12.43 17.47 -27.12
N SER A 11 -11.12 17.70 -27.16
CA SER A 11 -10.52 18.74 -28.00
C SER A 11 -10.80 18.56 -29.50
N THR A 12 -11.00 17.33 -29.98
CA THR A 12 -11.39 17.03 -31.37
C THR A 12 -12.84 17.41 -31.64
N THR A 13 -13.77 17.00 -30.77
CA THR A 13 -15.20 17.35 -30.83
C THR A 13 -15.39 18.86 -30.79
N ALA A 14 -14.73 19.54 -29.85
CA ALA A 14 -14.84 20.99 -29.69
C ALA A 14 -14.26 21.76 -30.88
N ARG A 15 -13.17 21.27 -31.49
CA ARG A 15 -12.61 21.87 -32.72
C ARG A 15 -13.60 21.74 -33.88
N ARG A 16 -14.08 20.53 -34.17
CA ARG A 16 -15.05 20.27 -35.25
C ARG A 16 -16.31 21.12 -35.08
N PHE A 17 -16.81 21.20 -33.85
CA PHE A 17 -17.96 22.03 -33.50
C PHE A 17 -17.73 23.51 -33.82
N ARG A 18 -16.61 24.08 -33.38
CA ARG A 18 -16.29 25.50 -33.64
C ARG A 18 -16.09 25.76 -35.13
N ASP A 19 -15.42 24.86 -35.86
CA ASP A 19 -15.21 25.00 -37.31
C ASP A 19 -16.56 24.98 -38.06
N ALA A 20 -17.46 24.08 -37.68
CA ALA A 20 -18.82 24.02 -38.22
C ALA A 20 -19.62 25.28 -37.89
N LEU A 21 -19.54 25.78 -36.65
CA LEU A 21 -20.23 26.99 -36.22
C LEU A 21 -19.70 28.26 -36.92
N GLN A 22 -18.39 28.37 -37.11
CA GLN A 22 -17.75 29.47 -37.86
C GLN A 22 -18.16 29.48 -39.34
N SER A 23 -18.40 28.30 -39.91
CA SER A 23 -18.84 28.15 -41.29
C SER A 23 -20.33 28.45 -41.49
N ALA A 24 -21.11 28.53 -40.40
CA ALA A 24 -22.55 28.71 -40.45
C ALA A 24 -22.96 30.16 -40.79
N ARG A 25 -23.78 30.34 -41.83
CA ARG A 25 -24.22 31.66 -42.33
C ARG A 25 -25.67 32.04 -41.96
N GLY A 26 -26.30 31.36 -40.99
CA GLY A 26 -27.72 31.55 -40.67
C GLY A 26 -28.15 30.83 -39.39
N PRO A 27 -29.43 30.53 -39.17
CA PRO A 27 -29.88 29.81 -37.97
C PRO A 27 -29.18 28.46 -37.80
N VAL A 28 -28.75 28.16 -36.57
CA VAL A 28 -28.05 26.93 -36.19
C VAL A 28 -28.86 26.17 -35.15
N THR A 29 -29.08 24.88 -35.41
CA THR A 29 -29.55 23.92 -34.42
C THR A 29 -28.38 23.08 -33.96
N VAL A 30 -28.13 23.03 -32.66
CA VAL A 30 -27.13 22.15 -32.06
C VAL A 30 -27.85 20.94 -31.50
N ALA A 31 -27.77 19.80 -32.18
CA ALA A 31 -28.36 18.55 -31.73
C ALA A 31 -27.43 17.91 -30.69
N ILE A 32 -27.93 17.66 -29.47
CA ILE A 32 -27.12 17.22 -28.32
C ILE A 32 -27.61 15.87 -27.83
N ASN A 33 -26.68 14.94 -27.75
CA ASN A 33 -26.86 13.65 -27.12
C ASN A 33 -25.50 13.19 -26.55
N SER A 34 -25.09 13.79 -25.44
CA SER A 34 -23.74 13.64 -24.89
C SER A 34 -23.75 13.58 -23.37
N GLY A 35 -22.90 12.70 -22.85
CA GLY A 35 -22.61 12.57 -21.42
C GLY A 35 -21.74 13.70 -20.84
N GLY A 36 -21.22 14.59 -21.67
CA GLY A 36 -20.27 15.64 -21.28
C GLY A 36 -18.82 15.27 -21.56
N GLY A 37 -17.89 15.86 -20.79
CA GLY A 37 -16.45 15.67 -20.97
C GLY A 37 -15.61 16.83 -20.41
N SER A 38 -14.57 17.23 -21.15
CA SER A 38 -13.61 18.27 -20.80
C SER A 38 -14.28 19.62 -20.52
N VAL A 39 -14.04 20.18 -19.32
CA VAL A 39 -14.62 21.47 -18.89
C VAL A 39 -14.10 22.63 -19.73
N THR A 40 -12.80 22.64 -20.03
CA THR A 40 -12.17 23.69 -20.84
C THR A 40 -12.69 23.69 -22.28
N ASP A 41 -12.83 22.52 -22.88
CA ASP A 41 -13.36 22.38 -24.24
C ASP A 41 -14.84 22.74 -24.32
N GLY A 42 -15.65 22.29 -23.35
CA GLY A 42 -17.07 22.64 -23.26
C GLY A 42 -17.29 24.13 -23.06
N MET A 43 -16.49 24.80 -22.22
CA MET A 43 -16.57 26.24 -22.02
C MET A 43 -16.20 27.02 -23.31
N ALA A 44 -15.24 26.51 -24.09
CA ALA A 44 -14.93 27.10 -25.39
C ALA A 44 -16.08 26.97 -26.40
N MET A 45 -16.80 25.83 -26.40
CA MET A 45 -18.00 25.65 -27.21
C MET A 45 -19.16 26.56 -26.76
N PHE A 46 -19.40 26.67 -25.44
CA PHE A 46 -20.36 27.59 -24.84
C PHE A 46 -20.10 29.05 -25.28
N ASN A 47 -18.86 29.52 -25.12
CA ASN A 47 -18.47 30.88 -25.51
C ASN A 47 -18.61 31.12 -27.01
N ALA A 48 -18.30 30.12 -27.84
CA ALA A 48 -18.49 30.21 -29.29
C ALA A 48 -19.98 30.37 -29.66
N LEU A 49 -20.88 29.64 -28.98
CA LEU A 49 -22.33 29.81 -29.18
C LEU A 49 -22.85 31.16 -28.69
N ARG A 50 -22.36 31.65 -27.55
CA ARG A 50 -22.75 32.97 -26.98
C ARG A 50 -22.32 34.12 -27.88
N THR A 51 -21.22 33.97 -28.61
CA THR A 51 -20.71 34.97 -29.56
C THR A 51 -21.27 34.81 -30.98
N TYR A 52 -22.04 33.74 -31.24
CA TYR A 52 -22.67 33.52 -32.54
C TYR A 52 -23.78 34.55 -32.80
N LYS A 53 -23.66 35.28 -33.93
CA LYS A 53 -24.61 36.34 -34.28
C LYS A 53 -25.95 35.81 -34.79
N GLY A 54 -25.96 34.62 -35.40
CA GLY A 54 -27.19 33.97 -35.86
C GLY A 54 -28.05 33.45 -34.70
N HIS A 55 -29.30 33.09 -35.00
CA HIS A 55 -30.14 32.41 -34.03
C HIS A 55 -29.62 30.99 -33.78
N SER A 56 -29.35 30.63 -32.53
CA SER A 56 -28.91 29.30 -32.12
C SER A 56 -29.94 28.63 -31.21
N VAL A 57 -30.28 27.37 -31.50
CA VAL A 57 -31.14 26.53 -30.66
C VAL A 57 -30.38 25.26 -30.31
N ALA A 58 -30.24 24.95 -29.02
CA ALA A 58 -29.78 23.64 -28.57
C ALA A 58 -30.99 22.71 -28.49
N ARG A 59 -30.95 21.59 -29.21
CA ARG A 59 -31.98 20.56 -29.20
C ARG A 59 -31.38 19.31 -28.55
N VAL A 60 -31.87 18.93 -27.38
CA VAL A 60 -31.44 17.73 -26.67
C VAL A 60 -32.29 16.57 -27.14
N ASP A 61 -31.67 15.62 -27.84
CA ASP A 61 -32.33 14.52 -28.54
C ASP A 61 -32.31 13.22 -27.69
N GLY A 62 -31.48 13.18 -26.64
CA GLY A 62 -31.39 12.06 -25.71
C GLY A 62 -30.90 12.51 -24.34
N ILE A 63 -29.58 12.62 -24.15
CA ILE A 63 -28.98 13.12 -22.89
C ILE A 63 -28.21 14.42 -23.12
N ALA A 64 -28.38 15.37 -22.20
CA ALA A 64 -27.40 16.41 -21.92
C ALA A 64 -26.92 16.28 -20.47
N ALA A 65 -25.71 15.75 -20.27
CA ALA A 65 -25.14 15.58 -18.93
C ALA A 65 -23.80 16.30 -18.78
N SER A 66 -23.51 16.76 -17.57
CA SER A 66 -22.26 17.46 -17.24
C SER A 66 -21.98 18.60 -18.24
N MET A 67 -20.79 18.70 -18.84
CA MET A 67 -20.47 19.81 -19.75
C MET A 67 -21.37 19.96 -20.98
N ALA A 68 -22.12 18.92 -21.37
CA ALA A 68 -23.09 19.03 -22.46
C ALA A 68 -24.25 19.97 -22.11
N THR A 69 -24.65 20.06 -20.83
CA THR A 69 -25.66 21.02 -20.38
C THR A 69 -25.15 22.45 -20.53
N ILE A 70 -23.92 22.73 -20.07
CA ILE A 70 -23.29 24.04 -20.22
C ILE A 70 -23.20 24.42 -21.69
N VAL A 71 -22.77 23.51 -22.58
CA VAL A 71 -22.77 23.78 -24.03
C VAL A 71 -24.17 24.11 -24.55
N ALA A 72 -25.20 23.37 -24.14
CA ALA A 72 -26.59 23.64 -24.53
C ALA A 72 -27.02 25.06 -24.11
N LEU A 73 -26.66 25.48 -22.89
CA LEU A 73 -26.95 26.81 -22.36
C LEU A 73 -26.21 27.94 -23.08
N GLY A 74 -25.25 27.62 -23.95
CA GLY A 74 -24.60 28.60 -24.82
C GLY A 74 -25.50 29.07 -25.96
N ALA A 75 -26.48 28.26 -26.35
CA ALA A 75 -27.46 28.61 -27.37
C ALA A 75 -28.47 29.65 -26.85
N ARG A 76 -29.16 30.35 -27.75
CA ARG A 76 -30.18 31.33 -27.36
C ARG A 76 -31.44 30.69 -26.78
N ARG A 77 -31.74 29.46 -27.21
CA ARG A 77 -32.89 28.68 -26.77
C ARG A 77 -32.49 27.23 -26.61
N VAL A 78 -33.07 26.56 -25.61
CA VAL A 78 -32.83 25.15 -25.32
C VAL A 78 -34.16 24.40 -25.37
N ALA A 79 -34.21 23.37 -26.20
CA ALA A 79 -35.33 22.47 -26.39
C ALA A 79 -34.89 21.06 -26.01
N MET A 80 -35.72 20.30 -25.31
CA MET A 80 -35.43 18.90 -24.97
C MET A 80 -36.58 17.99 -25.40
N ALA A 81 -36.26 16.80 -25.91
CA ALA A 81 -37.26 15.78 -26.16
C ALA A 81 -37.98 15.41 -24.84
N ASP A 82 -39.26 15.05 -24.90
CA ASP A 82 -40.05 14.61 -23.75
C ASP A 82 -39.48 13.36 -23.04
N ASN A 83 -38.73 12.53 -23.77
CA ASN A 83 -37.99 11.39 -23.23
C ASN A 83 -36.52 11.68 -22.89
N GLY A 84 -36.10 12.96 -22.91
CA GLY A 84 -34.73 13.38 -22.69
C GLY A 84 -34.33 13.52 -21.21
N TRP A 85 -33.03 13.46 -20.95
CA TRP A 85 -32.45 13.61 -19.61
C TRP A 85 -31.46 14.77 -19.53
N TRP A 86 -31.55 15.52 -18.43
CA TRP A 86 -30.65 16.60 -18.08
C TRP A 86 -29.90 16.28 -16.77
N MET A 87 -28.58 16.44 -16.72
CA MET A 87 -27.81 16.17 -15.50
C MET A 87 -26.81 17.26 -15.16
N VAL A 88 -26.82 17.66 -13.88
CA VAL A 88 -25.87 18.60 -13.29
C VAL A 88 -25.10 17.94 -12.15
N HIS A 89 -23.79 18.17 -12.11
CA HIS A 89 -22.90 17.68 -11.04
C HIS A 89 -21.66 18.55 -10.93
N ASN A 90 -20.92 18.40 -9.83
CA ASN A 90 -19.65 19.07 -9.61
C ASN A 90 -18.56 18.63 -10.61
N PRO A 91 -17.57 19.48 -10.92
CA PRO A 91 -16.43 19.07 -11.73
C PRO A 91 -15.68 17.94 -11.03
N TRP A 92 -15.22 16.97 -11.81
CA TRP A 92 -14.48 15.82 -11.34
C TRP A 92 -13.12 15.72 -12.06
N GLY A 93 -12.09 15.31 -11.33
CA GLY A 93 -10.74 15.16 -11.84
C GLY A 93 -9.90 14.28 -10.91
N ILE A 94 -8.74 13.85 -11.41
CA ILE A 94 -7.75 13.08 -10.63
C ILE A 94 -6.48 13.91 -10.53
N MET A 95 -5.91 13.99 -9.34
CA MET A 95 -4.55 14.50 -9.14
C MET A 95 -3.78 13.61 -8.18
N ALA A 96 -2.50 13.42 -8.48
CA ALA A 96 -1.50 12.86 -7.58
C ALA A 96 -0.40 13.90 -7.38
N GLY A 97 0.10 14.05 -6.14
CA GLY A 97 1.08 15.07 -5.76
C GLY A 97 1.17 15.21 -4.24
N GLU A 98 1.91 16.20 -3.75
CA GLU A 98 1.99 16.48 -2.31
C GLU A 98 0.65 17.04 -1.79
N ALA A 99 0.43 17.03 -0.47
CA ALA A 99 -0.76 17.62 0.13
C ALA A 99 -0.98 19.09 -0.28
N GLY A 100 0.09 19.85 -0.55
CA GLY A 100 0.01 21.21 -1.09
C GLY A 100 -0.53 21.26 -2.53
N ASP A 101 -0.15 20.31 -3.38
CA ASP A 101 -0.65 20.20 -4.75
C ASP A 101 -2.13 19.81 -4.78
N MET A 102 -2.50 18.82 -3.96
CA MET A 102 -3.89 18.36 -3.85
C MET A 102 -4.81 19.49 -3.39
N ARG A 103 -4.40 20.30 -2.39
CA ARG A 103 -5.18 21.48 -1.96
C ARG A 103 -5.29 22.51 -3.07
N ARG A 104 -4.18 22.87 -3.74
CA ARG A 104 -4.21 23.81 -4.87
C ARG A 104 -5.15 23.35 -5.98
N GLN A 105 -5.17 22.06 -6.30
CA GLN A 105 -6.05 21.54 -7.32
C GLN A 105 -7.51 21.49 -6.88
N ALA A 106 -7.78 21.18 -5.61
CA ALA A 106 -9.12 21.30 -5.04
C ALA A 106 -9.63 22.75 -5.17
N ASP A 107 -8.80 23.74 -4.82
CA ASP A 107 -9.15 25.16 -4.95
C ASP A 107 -9.47 25.53 -6.42
N VAL A 108 -8.68 25.03 -7.38
CA VAL A 108 -8.94 25.22 -8.82
C VAL A 108 -10.25 24.54 -9.24
N MET A 109 -10.53 23.34 -8.76
CA MET A 109 -11.78 22.64 -9.06
C MET A 109 -13.00 23.36 -8.47
N GLU A 110 -12.88 23.96 -7.29
CA GLU A 110 -13.92 24.81 -6.71
C GLU A 110 -14.17 26.07 -7.54
N GLN A 111 -13.11 26.72 -8.05
CA GLN A 111 -13.25 27.87 -8.96
C GLN A 111 -13.93 27.50 -10.28
N ILE A 112 -13.56 26.34 -10.86
CA ILE A 112 -14.22 25.81 -12.05
C ILE A 112 -15.70 25.50 -11.76
N GLY A 113 -15.98 24.85 -10.62
CA GLY A 113 -17.32 24.52 -10.17
C GLY A 113 -18.18 25.77 -9.99
N LYS A 114 -17.61 26.84 -9.42
CA LYS A 114 -18.27 28.14 -9.30
C LYS A 114 -18.68 28.71 -10.66
N THR A 115 -17.80 28.62 -11.66
CA THR A 115 -18.10 29.10 -13.02
C THR A 115 -19.26 28.33 -13.67
N MET A 116 -19.30 27.00 -13.48
CA MET A 116 -20.42 26.18 -13.95
C MET A 116 -21.72 26.53 -13.22
N MET A 117 -21.66 26.66 -11.89
CA MET A 117 -22.80 27.04 -11.06
C MET A 117 -23.38 28.40 -11.47
N ASP A 118 -22.54 29.40 -11.70
CA ASP A 118 -22.97 30.74 -12.13
C ASP A 118 -23.70 30.72 -13.46
N THR A 119 -23.31 29.82 -14.37
CA THR A 119 -24.01 29.63 -15.64
C THR A 119 -25.40 29.05 -15.43
N TYR A 120 -25.56 28.08 -14.53
CA TYR A 120 -26.87 27.52 -14.18
C TYR A 120 -27.75 28.52 -13.44
N VAL A 121 -27.21 29.26 -12.46
CA VAL A 121 -27.92 30.33 -11.75
C VAL A 121 -28.44 31.37 -12.75
N ALA A 122 -27.59 31.81 -13.68
CA ALA A 122 -27.96 32.80 -14.69
C ALA A 122 -29.06 32.30 -15.66
N LYS A 123 -29.11 31.00 -15.96
CA LYS A 123 -30.14 30.42 -16.82
C LYS A 123 -31.46 30.19 -16.09
N THR A 124 -31.40 29.61 -14.90
CA THR A 124 -32.56 29.10 -14.16
C THR A 124 -33.24 30.19 -13.31
N GLY A 125 -32.47 31.18 -12.84
CA GLY A 125 -32.93 32.16 -11.85
C GLY A 125 -33.06 31.58 -10.43
N LEU A 126 -32.67 30.32 -10.21
CA LEU A 126 -32.71 29.69 -8.89
C LEU A 126 -31.60 30.25 -7.98
N PRO A 127 -31.80 30.24 -6.63
CA PRO A 127 -30.75 30.58 -5.68
C PRO A 127 -29.48 29.75 -5.89
N GLU A 128 -28.32 30.37 -5.68
CA GLU A 128 -27.01 29.69 -5.79
C GLU A 128 -26.95 28.45 -4.91
N ALA A 129 -27.51 28.51 -3.70
CA ALA A 129 -27.57 27.38 -2.78
C ALA A 129 -28.34 26.16 -3.33
N ASP A 130 -29.42 26.40 -4.09
CA ASP A 130 -30.24 25.34 -4.67
C ASP A 130 -29.53 24.68 -5.85
N ILE A 131 -28.86 25.49 -6.70
CA ILE A 131 -28.01 24.96 -7.77
C ILE A 131 -26.85 24.16 -7.18
N LYS A 132 -26.19 24.68 -6.14
CA LYS A 132 -25.10 23.99 -5.46
C LYS A 132 -25.57 22.65 -4.91
N ALA A 133 -26.71 22.61 -4.24
CA ALA A 133 -27.28 21.37 -3.71
C ALA A 133 -27.57 20.34 -4.82
N MET A 134 -28.06 20.79 -5.97
CA MET A 134 -28.27 19.92 -7.12
C MET A 134 -26.95 19.37 -7.71
N MET A 135 -25.91 20.21 -7.80
CA MET A 135 -24.59 19.79 -8.27
C MET A 135 -23.89 18.83 -7.30
N ASP A 136 -23.98 19.08 -6.00
CA ASP A 136 -23.45 18.20 -4.94
C ASP A 136 -24.14 16.83 -4.96
N ALA A 137 -25.43 16.79 -5.28
CA ALA A 137 -26.23 15.57 -5.30
C ALA A 137 -26.13 14.76 -6.61
N GLU A 138 -25.42 15.25 -7.63
CA GLU A 138 -25.40 14.65 -8.98
C GLU A 138 -26.84 14.47 -9.51
N THR A 139 -27.54 15.58 -9.72
CA THR A 139 -28.99 15.57 -9.97
C THR A 139 -29.31 15.31 -11.43
N TRP A 140 -30.14 14.30 -11.66
CA TRP A 140 -30.76 13.97 -12.95
C TRP A 140 -32.19 14.49 -12.99
N LEU A 141 -32.59 15.11 -14.10
CA LEU A 141 -33.89 15.72 -14.32
C LEU A 141 -34.50 15.22 -15.62
N THR A 142 -35.78 14.92 -15.59
CA THR A 142 -36.63 14.71 -16.77
C THR A 142 -36.84 16.03 -17.55
N ALA A 143 -37.46 15.96 -18.73
CA ALA A 143 -37.80 17.13 -19.52
C ALA A 143 -38.70 18.12 -18.78
N GLU A 144 -39.71 17.60 -18.08
CA GLU A 144 -40.64 18.37 -17.27
C GLU A 144 -39.92 19.07 -16.12
N GLU A 145 -39.12 18.33 -15.34
CA GLU A 145 -38.40 18.87 -14.20
C GLU A 145 -37.34 19.89 -14.61
N ALA A 146 -36.62 19.63 -15.71
CA ALA A 146 -35.63 20.55 -16.26
C ALA A 146 -36.29 21.85 -16.72
N LYS A 147 -37.50 21.79 -17.31
CA LYS A 147 -38.26 22.97 -17.71
C LYS A 147 -38.80 23.73 -16.51
N GLU A 148 -39.37 23.02 -15.54
CA GLU A 148 -39.90 23.60 -14.30
C GLU A 148 -38.81 24.37 -13.53
N LYS A 149 -37.60 23.80 -13.48
CA LYS A 149 -36.43 24.41 -12.84
C LYS A 149 -35.71 25.43 -13.72
N GLY A 150 -36.19 25.70 -14.94
CA GLY A 150 -35.68 26.75 -15.82
C GLY A 150 -34.40 26.40 -16.60
N PHE A 151 -33.95 25.14 -16.61
CA PHE A 151 -32.77 24.73 -17.38
C PHE A 151 -33.03 24.72 -18.90
N ILE A 152 -34.27 24.42 -19.31
CA ILE A 152 -34.69 24.39 -20.71
C ILE A 152 -35.90 25.31 -20.96
N ASP A 153 -36.10 25.72 -22.22
CA ASP A 153 -37.17 26.65 -22.60
C ASP A 153 -38.39 25.95 -23.20
N GLU A 154 -38.20 24.83 -23.91
CA GLU A 154 -39.29 24.05 -24.49
C GLU A 154 -39.07 22.53 -24.39
N ILE A 155 -40.18 21.81 -24.39
CA ILE A 155 -40.22 20.35 -24.53
C ILE A 155 -40.89 20.08 -25.87
N TYR A 156 -40.33 19.15 -26.64
CA TYR A 156 -40.91 18.71 -27.91
C TYR A 156 -41.14 17.19 -27.88
N PRO A 157 -42.18 16.68 -28.57
CA PRO A 157 -42.47 15.25 -28.57
C PRO A 157 -41.41 14.49 -29.37
N ALA A 158 -40.93 13.35 -28.86
CA ALA A 158 -39.91 12.54 -29.54
C ALA A 158 -40.37 11.86 -30.86
N GLU A 159 -41.59 12.13 -31.37
CA GLU A 159 -42.17 11.57 -32.63
C GLU A 159 -41.86 10.08 -32.91
N GLY A 160 -41.90 9.23 -31.89
CA GLY A 160 -41.63 7.79 -32.04
C GLY A 160 -40.16 7.41 -32.21
N GLN A 161 -39.22 8.35 -32.05
CA GLN A 161 -37.80 8.06 -31.90
C GLN A 161 -37.57 7.46 -30.51
N ALA A 162 -37.15 6.20 -30.48
CA ALA A 162 -36.70 5.58 -29.23
C ALA A 162 -35.52 6.36 -28.66
N PHE A 163 -35.45 6.45 -27.34
CA PHE A 163 -34.27 6.96 -26.65
C PHE A 163 -33.04 6.20 -27.15
N ALA A 164 -32.14 6.90 -27.83
CA ALA A 164 -30.95 6.31 -28.41
C ALA A 164 -29.75 7.03 -27.84
N MET A 165 -28.87 6.33 -27.12
CA MET A 165 -27.60 6.89 -26.67
C MET A 165 -26.59 6.92 -27.81
N ALA A 166 -25.86 8.01 -27.93
CA ALA A 166 -24.80 8.08 -28.91
C ALA A 166 -23.62 7.14 -28.54
N PRO A 167 -22.91 6.56 -29.53
CA PRO A 167 -21.81 5.63 -29.28
C PRO A 167 -20.73 6.21 -28.36
N GLY A 168 -20.35 5.47 -27.32
CA GLY A 168 -19.34 5.89 -26.35
C GLY A 168 -19.87 6.71 -25.16
N CYS A 169 -21.06 7.32 -25.26
CA CYS A 169 -21.66 8.05 -24.14
C CYS A 169 -22.18 7.12 -23.03
N GLY A 170 -22.59 5.88 -23.35
CA GLY A 170 -23.04 4.89 -22.36
C GLY A 170 -21.99 4.58 -21.28
N ARG A 171 -20.72 4.40 -21.68
CA ARG A 171 -19.61 4.14 -20.73
C ARG A 171 -19.30 5.32 -19.81
N LEU A 172 -19.59 6.54 -20.25
CA LEU A 172 -19.40 7.74 -19.43
C LEU A 172 -20.56 7.90 -18.45
N VAL A 173 -21.78 7.60 -18.89
CA VAL A 173 -22.98 7.62 -18.05
C VAL A 173 -22.95 6.54 -16.97
N GLU A 174 -22.38 5.36 -17.26
CA GLU A 174 -22.17 4.28 -16.29
C GLU A 174 -21.22 4.63 -15.13
N LYS A 175 -20.36 5.64 -15.29
CA LYS A 175 -19.43 6.09 -14.25
C LYS A 175 -20.07 7.03 -13.24
N PHE A 176 -21.26 7.56 -13.54
CA PHE A 176 -22.00 8.44 -12.65
C PHE A 176 -22.65 7.63 -11.51
N THR A 177 -22.62 8.18 -10.30
CA THR A 177 -22.96 7.43 -9.08
C THR A 177 -24.47 7.39 -8.80
N ARG A 178 -25.24 8.30 -9.39
CA ARG A 178 -26.67 8.53 -9.13
C ARG A 178 -27.55 8.42 -10.37
N THR A 179 -27.10 7.73 -11.42
CA THR A 179 -27.91 7.48 -12.63
C THR A 179 -29.25 6.79 -12.29
N PRO A 180 -30.41 7.36 -12.66
CA PRO A 180 -31.72 6.78 -12.38
C PRO A 180 -31.92 5.39 -13.01
N ASP A 181 -32.68 4.52 -12.33
CA ASP A 181 -32.96 3.16 -12.83
C ASP A 181 -33.76 3.17 -14.14
N GLN A 182 -34.69 4.11 -14.30
CA GLN A 182 -35.43 4.31 -15.56
C GLN A 182 -34.48 4.59 -16.74
N LEU A 183 -33.46 5.43 -16.53
CA LEU A 183 -32.45 5.72 -17.54
C LEU A 183 -31.58 4.48 -17.80
N ARG A 184 -31.20 3.74 -16.77
CA ARG A 184 -30.45 2.47 -16.93
C ARG A 184 -31.23 1.41 -17.70
N GLU A 185 -32.56 1.36 -17.54
CA GLU A 185 -33.44 0.48 -18.32
C GLU A 185 -33.57 0.96 -19.77
N GLN A 186 -33.74 2.25 -20.00
CA GLN A 186 -33.75 2.86 -21.34
C GLN A 186 -32.41 2.62 -22.07
N MET A 187 -31.28 2.60 -21.36
CA MET A 187 -29.96 2.24 -21.90
C MET A 187 -29.84 0.76 -22.30
N LYS A 188 -30.64 -0.13 -21.70
CA LYS A 188 -30.64 -1.58 -21.99
C LYS A 188 -31.61 -1.97 -23.11
N ALA A 189 -32.57 -1.11 -23.44
CA ALA A 189 -33.55 -1.38 -24.48
C ALA A 189 -32.86 -1.39 -25.87
N PRO A 190 -32.93 -2.48 -26.65
CA PRO A 190 -32.42 -2.48 -28.01
C PRO A 190 -33.23 -1.49 -28.86
N ALA A 191 -32.56 -0.69 -29.70
CA ALA A 191 -33.20 0.17 -30.67
C ALA A 191 -34.15 -0.65 -31.57
N SER A 192 -35.44 -0.65 -31.26
CA SER A 192 -36.44 -1.51 -31.90
C SER A 192 -36.87 -0.90 -33.22
N GLY A 193 -36.54 -1.54 -34.35
CA GLY A 193 -37.11 -1.15 -35.64
C GLY A 193 -36.54 -1.81 -36.90
N GLN A 194 -35.42 -2.53 -36.85
CA GLN A 194 -34.83 -3.12 -38.05
C GLN A 194 -35.28 -4.57 -38.29
N SER A 195 -35.74 -4.87 -39.51
CA SER A 195 -36.02 -6.25 -39.93
C SER A 195 -34.75 -7.10 -39.86
N ILE A 196 -34.87 -8.43 -39.78
CA ILE A 196 -33.70 -9.34 -39.73
C ILE A 196 -32.81 -9.11 -40.96
N GLU A 197 -33.39 -8.78 -42.11
CA GLU A 197 -32.68 -8.45 -43.34
C GLU A 197 -31.89 -7.14 -43.22
N GLN A 198 -32.46 -6.10 -42.62
CA GLN A 198 -31.77 -4.82 -42.40
C GLN A 198 -30.65 -4.94 -41.35
N ARG A 199 -30.87 -5.74 -40.30
CA ARG A 199 -29.84 -6.08 -39.31
C ARG A 199 -28.72 -6.86 -39.97
N ALA A 200 -29.04 -7.83 -40.82
CA ALA A 200 -28.05 -8.58 -41.58
C ALA A 200 -27.28 -7.68 -42.55
N GLU A 201 -27.94 -6.73 -43.20
CA GLU A 201 -27.30 -5.78 -44.09
C GLU A 201 -26.33 -4.86 -43.35
N THR A 202 -26.71 -4.39 -42.16
CA THR A 202 -25.87 -3.56 -41.29
C THR A 202 -24.69 -4.36 -40.74
N LEU A 203 -24.91 -5.58 -40.23
CA LEU A 203 -23.88 -6.42 -39.62
C LEU A 203 -22.79 -6.84 -40.62
N PHE A 204 -23.20 -7.11 -41.86
CA PHE A 204 -22.31 -7.60 -42.92
C PHE A 204 -21.85 -6.50 -43.87
N ALA A 205 -22.27 -5.23 -43.70
CA ALA A 205 -21.91 -4.11 -44.57
C ALA A 205 -20.39 -3.95 -44.74
N THR A 206 -19.65 -4.07 -43.64
CA THR A 206 -18.18 -3.95 -43.61
C THR A 206 -17.47 -5.16 -44.22
N TRP A 207 -18.16 -6.29 -44.33
CA TRP A 207 -17.56 -7.59 -44.68
C TRP A 207 -18.06 -8.14 -46.02
N LYS A 208 -18.78 -7.34 -46.83
CA LYS A 208 -19.40 -7.77 -48.10
C LYS A 208 -18.42 -8.46 -49.06
N ASP A 209 -17.15 -8.05 -49.04
CA ASP A 209 -16.10 -8.57 -49.94
C ASP A 209 -15.37 -9.80 -49.39
N ARG A 210 -15.73 -10.31 -48.19
CA ARG A 210 -15.09 -11.48 -47.59
C ARG A 210 -15.74 -12.77 -48.06
N PRO A 211 -14.97 -13.81 -48.44
CA PRO A 211 -15.52 -15.07 -48.97
C PRO A 211 -16.51 -15.77 -48.02
N TRP A 212 -16.29 -15.66 -46.70
CA TRP A 212 -17.11 -16.29 -45.67
C TRP A 212 -18.37 -15.48 -45.29
N ALA A 213 -18.49 -14.22 -45.73
CA ALA A 213 -19.56 -13.33 -45.28
C ALA A 213 -20.93 -13.70 -45.86
N ALA A 214 -20.98 -14.24 -47.09
CA ALA A 214 -22.24 -14.64 -47.73
C ALA A 214 -22.92 -15.79 -46.99
N ASP A 215 -22.15 -16.81 -46.60
CA ASP A 215 -22.67 -18.01 -45.92
C ASP A 215 -23.17 -17.67 -44.51
N LEU A 216 -22.39 -16.90 -43.75
CA LEU A 216 -22.76 -16.43 -42.42
C LEU A 216 -23.99 -15.49 -42.45
N ARG A 217 -24.10 -14.64 -43.48
CA ARG A 217 -25.29 -13.81 -43.68
C ARG A 217 -26.52 -14.65 -43.95
N ALA A 218 -26.42 -15.68 -44.79
CA ALA A 218 -27.53 -16.58 -45.08
C ALA A 218 -27.97 -17.35 -43.83
N GLU A 219 -27.04 -17.78 -42.99
CA GLU A 219 -27.33 -18.46 -41.71
C GLU A 219 -28.08 -17.55 -40.73
N PHE A 220 -27.69 -16.27 -40.65
CA PHE A 220 -28.36 -15.28 -39.80
C PHE A 220 -29.76 -14.91 -40.30
N VAL A 221 -29.93 -14.68 -41.61
CA VAL A 221 -31.24 -14.36 -42.21
C VAL A 221 -32.23 -15.52 -42.09
N LYS A 222 -31.74 -16.78 -42.07
CA LYS A 222 -32.57 -17.97 -41.85
C LYS A 222 -33.11 -18.08 -40.42
N GLY A 223 -32.70 -17.19 -39.50
CA GLY A 223 -33.18 -17.16 -38.11
C GLY A 223 -32.67 -18.34 -37.27
N SER A 224 -31.65 -19.05 -37.72
CA SER A 224 -31.13 -20.26 -37.08
C SER A 224 -30.19 -19.96 -35.89
N ILE A 225 -29.78 -18.70 -35.74
CA ILE A 225 -28.77 -18.24 -34.78
C ILE A 225 -29.10 -16.82 -34.30
N SER A 226 -28.76 -16.51 -33.04
CA SER A 226 -28.96 -15.17 -32.48
C SER A 226 -27.94 -14.16 -33.01
N GLU A 227 -28.22 -12.86 -32.85
CA GLU A 227 -27.29 -11.81 -33.28
C GLU A 227 -25.93 -11.89 -32.56
N GLU A 228 -25.93 -12.32 -31.30
CA GLU A 228 -24.70 -12.50 -30.54
C GLU A 228 -23.88 -13.68 -31.08
N GLN A 229 -24.54 -14.79 -31.42
CA GLN A 229 -23.89 -15.96 -32.01
C GLN A 229 -23.27 -15.63 -33.37
N ILE A 230 -23.94 -14.83 -34.21
CA ILE A 230 -23.38 -14.45 -35.51
C ILE A 230 -22.22 -13.47 -35.36
N ARG A 231 -22.26 -12.51 -34.42
CA ARG A 231 -21.12 -11.63 -34.13
C ARG A 231 -19.91 -12.42 -33.68
N GLN A 232 -20.10 -13.42 -32.82
CA GLN A 232 -19.02 -14.28 -32.36
C GLN A 232 -18.44 -15.13 -33.51
N LYS A 233 -19.29 -15.66 -34.41
CA LYS A 233 -18.81 -16.35 -35.62
C LYS A 233 -18.03 -15.43 -36.56
N ILE A 234 -18.48 -14.18 -36.75
CA ILE A 234 -17.74 -13.17 -37.53
C ILE A 234 -16.39 -12.88 -36.88
N LEU A 235 -16.34 -12.67 -35.56
CA LEU A 235 -15.10 -12.46 -34.82
C LEU A 235 -14.14 -13.65 -34.96
N ASN A 236 -14.64 -14.89 -34.89
CA ASN A 236 -13.83 -16.08 -35.08
C ASN A 236 -13.28 -16.16 -36.53
N LYS A 237 -14.08 -15.80 -37.54
CA LYS A 237 -13.63 -15.73 -38.94
C LYS A 237 -12.65 -14.60 -39.21
N LEU A 238 -12.68 -13.52 -38.43
CA LEU A 238 -11.68 -12.47 -38.46
C LEU A 238 -10.41 -12.88 -37.73
N ALA A 239 -10.55 -13.67 -36.67
CA ALA A 239 -9.43 -14.22 -35.92
C ALA A 239 -8.68 -15.31 -36.72
N GLU A 240 -9.37 -16.06 -37.59
CA GLU A 240 -8.77 -17.06 -38.49
C GLU A 240 -7.69 -16.41 -39.38
N GLY A 241 -6.43 -16.71 -39.08
CA GLY A 241 -5.26 -16.21 -39.82
C GLY A 241 -4.70 -14.87 -39.32
N THR A 242 -5.27 -14.28 -38.28
CA THR A 242 -4.66 -13.12 -37.60
C THR A 242 -3.83 -13.57 -36.40
N THR A 243 -2.61 -13.05 -36.30
CA THR A 243 -1.83 -13.11 -35.06
C THR A 243 -2.13 -11.84 -34.27
N PRO A 244 -2.46 -11.90 -32.96
CA PRO A 244 -2.69 -10.69 -32.16
C PRO A 244 -1.46 -9.77 -32.24
N CYS A 245 -1.67 -8.46 -32.37
CA CYS A 245 -0.57 -7.47 -32.47
C CYS A 245 0.37 -7.51 -31.24
N ALA A 246 -0.10 -8.07 -30.13
CA ALA A 246 0.71 -8.51 -29.01
C ALA A 246 1.04 -9.99 -29.21
N GLY A 247 2.31 -10.29 -29.52
CA GLY A 247 2.76 -11.68 -29.66
C GLY A 247 2.50 -12.53 -28.39
N PRO A 248 2.78 -13.85 -28.43
CA PRO A 248 2.38 -14.82 -27.39
C PRO A 248 2.98 -14.62 -25.97
N GLY A 249 3.58 -13.46 -25.68
CA GLY A 249 4.20 -13.14 -24.38
C GLY A 249 3.86 -11.76 -23.84
N ALA A 250 2.86 -11.05 -24.37
CA ALA A 250 2.54 -9.66 -23.96
C ALA A 250 1.35 -9.53 -22.99
N ILE A 251 0.83 -10.63 -22.45
CA ILE A 251 -0.19 -10.59 -21.40
C ILE A 251 0.33 -11.36 -20.18
N GLY A 252 1.25 -10.74 -19.45
CA GLY A 252 1.36 -11.00 -18.01
C GLY A 252 0.24 -10.25 -17.33
N MET A 253 -0.86 -10.92 -16.99
CA MET A 253 -1.84 -10.36 -16.05
C MET A 253 -1.21 -10.38 -14.65
N TYR A 254 -0.44 -9.34 -14.33
CA TYR A 254 0.01 -9.09 -12.96
C TYR A 254 -1.13 -8.37 -12.21
N THR A 255 -1.49 -8.91 -11.05
CA THR A 255 -2.56 -8.44 -10.16
C THR A 255 -2.11 -7.20 -9.38
N ASP A 256 -1.76 -6.12 -10.06
CA ASP A 256 -1.23 -4.89 -9.46
C ASP A 256 -1.69 -3.63 -10.23
N ASN A 257 -1.76 -2.54 -9.49
CA ASN A 257 -2.34 -1.23 -9.68
C ASN A 257 -1.62 -0.40 -10.78
N GLY A 258 -1.66 -0.84 -12.05
CA GLY A 258 -1.40 0.03 -13.21
C GLY A 258 0.02 0.60 -13.40
N ASN A 259 1.00 0.26 -12.56
CA ASN A 259 2.41 0.66 -12.70
C ASN A 259 3.29 -0.44 -13.32
N ILE A 260 2.82 -1.02 -14.42
CA ILE A 260 3.42 -2.21 -15.06
C ILE A 260 4.93 -2.04 -15.29
N VAL A 261 5.36 -0.87 -15.75
CA VAL A 261 6.78 -0.60 -16.00
C VAL A 261 7.58 -0.48 -14.71
N GLY A 262 7.08 0.25 -13.70
CA GLY A 262 7.75 0.36 -12.41
C GLY A 262 7.90 -1.00 -11.72
N ASP A 263 6.85 -1.80 -11.72
CA ASP A 263 6.84 -3.13 -11.08
C ASP A 263 7.74 -4.11 -11.83
N SER A 264 7.74 -4.08 -13.16
CA SER A 264 8.64 -4.91 -13.95
C SER A 264 10.11 -4.48 -13.78
N VAL A 265 10.40 -3.18 -13.66
CA VAL A 265 11.75 -2.67 -13.37
C VAL A 265 12.19 -3.10 -11.97
N LYS A 266 11.30 -3.05 -10.98
CA LYS A 266 11.52 -3.55 -9.62
C LYS A 266 11.79 -5.05 -9.61
N ALA A 267 10.96 -5.86 -10.24
CA ALA A 267 11.12 -7.31 -10.33
C ALA A 267 12.44 -7.69 -11.02
N ALA A 268 12.81 -7.00 -12.10
CA ALA A 268 14.10 -7.21 -12.78
C ALA A 268 15.28 -6.87 -11.84
N LEU A 269 15.17 -5.80 -11.05
CA LEU A 269 16.22 -5.42 -10.10
C LEU A 269 16.30 -6.39 -8.91
N MET A 270 15.16 -6.86 -8.39
CA MET A 270 15.09 -7.88 -7.34
C MET A 270 15.68 -9.21 -7.81
N ALA A 271 15.42 -9.61 -9.05
CA ALA A 271 16.01 -10.79 -9.65
C ALA A 271 17.53 -10.67 -9.83
N ARG A 272 18.01 -9.51 -10.30
CA ARG A 272 19.46 -9.23 -10.46
C ARG A 272 20.22 -9.23 -9.14
N THR A 273 19.56 -8.81 -8.04
CA THR A 273 20.14 -8.83 -6.69
C THR A 273 20.06 -10.19 -6.01
N GLY A 274 19.41 -11.19 -6.63
CA GLY A 274 19.22 -12.52 -6.07
C GLY A 274 18.24 -12.56 -4.90
N LEU A 275 17.40 -11.53 -4.74
CA LEU A 275 16.34 -11.48 -3.74
C LEU A 275 15.07 -12.21 -4.19
N GLU A 276 14.84 -12.29 -5.51
CA GLU A 276 13.71 -12.97 -6.13
C GLU A 276 14.15 -13.78 -7.36
N LYS A 277 13.27 -14.66 -7.85
CA LYS A 277 13.51 -15.39 -9.10
C LYS A 277 13.19 -14.48 -10.28
N ALA A 278 14.02 -14.56 -11.31
CA ALA A 278 13.77 -13.85 -12.56
C ALA A 278 12.48 -14.35 -13.24
N GLU A 279 11.60 -13.42 -13.57
CA GLU A 279 10.42 -13.64 -14.41
C GLU A 279 10.85 -13.75 -15.87
N ALA A 280 10.71 -14.93 -16.50
CA ALA A 280 11.27 -15.17 -17.84
C ALA A 280 10.69 -14.25 -18.94
N ASP A 281 9.50 -13.71 -18.74
CA ASP A 281 8.76 -12.81 -19.61
C ASP A 281 9.06 -11.32 -19.36
N ASN A 282 9.82 -10.97 -18.32
CA ASN A 282 10.11 -9.58 -17.99
C ASN A 282 11.20 -9.00 -18.91
N ARG A 283 10.80 -8.04 -19.76
CA ARG A 283 11.65 -7.40 -20.77
C ARG A 283 12.83 -6.61 -20.20
N TYR A 284 12.80 -6.24 -18.93
CA TYR A 284 13.85 -5.45 -18.28
C TYR A 284 14.98 -6.33 -17.70
N ASN A 285 14.82 -7.65 -17.75
CA ASN A 285 15.86 -8.62 -17.36
C ASN A 285 17.06 -8.53 -18.31
N GLY A 286 18.04 -7.72 -17.95
CA GLY A 286 19.25 -7.47 -18.74
C GLY A 286 19.57 -5.99 -18.92
N TYR A 287 18.68 -5.09 -18.51
CA TYR A 287 18.94 -3.66 -18.52
C TYR A 287 19.89 -3.29 -17.38
N THR A 288 20.88 -2.45 -17.67
CA THR A 288 21.74 -1.78 -16.69
C THR A 288 20.92 -0.79 -15.84
N LEU A 289 21.41 -0.41 -14.65
CA LEU A 289 20.77 0.61 -13.80
C LEU A 289 20.49 1.91 -14.57
N ARG A 290 21.38 2.27 -15.49
CA ARG A 290 21.23 3.41 -16.38
C ARG A 290 20.07 3.25 -17.37
N GLU A 291 19.88 2.07 -17.93
CA GLU A 291 18.77 1.78 -18.86
C GLU A 291 17.44 1.65 -18.12
N LEU A 292 17.45 1.13 -16.88
CA LEU A 292 16.29 1.14 -16.00
C LEU A 292 15.90 2.57 -15.62
N ALA A 293 16.87 3.44 -15.28
CA ALA A 293 16.62 4.87 -15.04
C ALA A 293 15.99 5.56 -16.27
N ARG A 294 16.47 5.22 -17.47
CA ARG A 294 15.87 5.71 -18.72
C ARG A 294 14.44 5.19 -18.89
N ALA A 295 14.20 3.91 -18.64
CA ALA A 295 12.87 3.31 -18.76
C ALA A 295 11.87 3.97 -17.82
N SER A 296 12.25 4.24 -16.56
CA SER A 296 11.43 4.95 -15.58
C SER A 296 11.09 6.39 -16.01
N LEU A 297 12.01 7.09 -16.68
CA LEU A 297 11.77 8.44 -17.21
C LEU A 297 10.86 8.43 -18.45
N VAL A 298 11.10 7.51 -19.38
CA VAL A 298 10.36 7.41 -20.65
C VAL A 298 8.91 6.99 -20.41
N ASP A 299 8.68 6.03 -19.52
CA ASP A 299 7.33 5.57 -19.17
C ASP A 299 6.48 6.71 -18.60
N ARG A 300 7.11 7.62 -17.85
CA ARG A 300 6.47 8.77 -17.22
C ARG A 300 6.35 9.99 -18.12
N GLY A 301 6.59 9.81 -19.43
CA GLY A 301 6.41 10.84 -20.44
C GLY A 301 7.36 12.02 -20.31
N VAL A 302 8.49 11.86 -19.59
CA VAL A 302 9.46 12.94 -19.40
C VAL A 302 10.21 13.18 -20.71
N SER A 303 9.88 14.29 -21.38
CA SER A 303 10.58 14.75 -22.58
C SER A 303 11.86 15.53 -22.21
N GLY A 304 12.90 15.45 -23.06
CA GLY A 304 14.14 16.19 -22.83
C GLY A 304 15.19 15.45 -22.01
N ILE A 305 15.13 14.12 -21.94
CA ILE A 305 16.13 13.27 -21.29
C ILE A 305 17.51 13.55 -21.91
N PRO A 306 18.49 14.04 -21.13
CA PRO A 306 19.82 14.31 -21.64
C PRO A 306 20.45 13.04 -22.24
N GLY A 307 21.12 13.18 -23.39
CA GLY A 307 21.85 12.07 -24.01
C GLY A 307 23.06 11.61 -23.21
N ASN A 308 23.59 12.49 -22.33
CA ASN A 308 24.67 12.14 -21.43
C ASN A 308 24.16 11.27 -20.26
N PRO A 309 24.90 10.22 -19.86
CA PRO A 309 24.51 9.39 -18.70
C PRO A 309 24.31 10.21 -17.42
N LEU A 310 25.09 11.27 -17.26
CA LEU A 310 25.09 12.12 -16.08
C LEU A 310 23.78 12.88 -15.89
N GLY A 311 23.32 13.56 -16.94
CA GLY A 311 22.10 14.36 -16.89
C GLY A 311 20.85 13.51 -16.82
N MET A 312 20.86 12.33 -17.44
CA MET A 312 19.74 11.38 -17.36
C MET A 312 19.58 10.81 -15.95
N VAL A 313 20.66 10.33 -15.32
CA VAL A 313 20.58 9.80 -13.96
C VAL A 313 20.21 10.90 -12.98
N GLY A 314 20.78 12.10 -13.13
CA GLY A 314 20.38 13.26 -12.34
C GLY A 314 18.88 13.57 -12.47
N LEU A 315 18.36 13.59 -13.69
CA LEU A 315 16.93 13.81 -13.95
C LEU A 315 16.06 12.68 -13.37
N ALA A 316 16.50 11.42 -13.43
CA ALA A 316 15.78 10.29 -12.86
C ALA A 316 15.61 10.36 -11.34
N PHE A 317 16.49 11.08 -10.64
CA PHE A 317 16.34 11.34 -9.21
C PHE A 317 15.64 12.66 -8.92
N THR A 318 15.89 13.73 -9.66
CA THR A 318 15.33 15.06 -9.33
C THR A 318 13.94 15.31 -9.87
N HIS A 319 13.48 14.53 -10.86
CA HIS A 319 12.16 14.71 -11.45
C HIS A 319 11.09 14.02 -10.60
N SER A 320 10.10 14.78 -10.14
CA SER A 320 9.04 14.30 -9.24
C SER A 320 8.16 13.20 -9.83
N SER A 321 8.13 13.03 -11.15
CA SER A 321 7.38 11.95 -11.81
C SER A 321 8.15 10.64 -11.97
N SER A 322 9.45 10.59 -11.61
CA SER A 322 10.29 9.40 -11.74
C SER A 322 10.20 8.50 -10.52
N ASP A 323 9.80 7.23 -10.74
CA ASP A 323 9.75 6.20 -9.68
C ASP A 323 11.11 5.54 -9.42
N PHE A 324 12.14 5.88 -10.20
CA PHE A 324 13.44 5.18 -10.13
C PHE A 324 14.05 5.24 -8.72
N GLY A 325 13.92 6.37 -8.03
CA GLY A 325 14.36 6.52 -6.64
C GLY A 325 13.62 5.58 -5.69
N GLY A 326 12.30 5.47 -5.81
CA GLY A 326 11.47 4.59 -4.98
C GLY A 326 11.74 3.11 -5.23
N ILE A 327 11.94 2.71 -6.49
CA ILE A 327 12.29 1.33 -6.84
C ILE A 327 13.63 0.93 -6.20
N LEU A 328 14.62 1.84 -6.21
CA LEU A 328 15.90 1.59 -5.54
C LEU A 328 15.75 1.50 -4.01
N ALA A 329 14.89 2.33 -3.42
CA ALA A 329 14.58 2.26 -1.99
C ALA A 329 13.94 0.92 -1.61
N ASP A 330 13.04 0.38 -2.44
CA ASP A 330 12.41 -0.92 -2.20
C ASP A 330 13.42 -2.07 -2.23
N VAL A 331 14.34 -2.06 -3.20
CA VAL A 331 15.42 -3.07 -3.28
C VAL A 331 16.37 -2.95 -2.10
N ALA A 332 16.73 -1.73 -1.70
CA ALA A 332 17.55 -1.48 -0.53
C ALA A 332 16.85 -1.94 0.76
N ASN A 333 15.54 -1.67 0.90
CA ASN A 333 14.76 -2.10 2.06
C ASN A 333 14.65 -3.63 2.15
N LYS A 334 14.39 -4.32 1.03
CA LYS A 334 14.37 -5.78 1.02
C LYS A 334 15.74 -6.39 1.33
N SER A 335 16.82 -5.76 0.83
CA SER A 335 18.19 -6.13 1.18
C SER A 335 18.48 -5.92 2.67
N LEU A 336 18.04 -4.80 3.25
CA LEU A 336 18.15 -4.49 4.67
C LEU A 336 17.44 -5.55 5.52
N LEU A 337 16.20 -5.88 5.20
CA LEU A 337 15.42 -6.90 5.91
C LEU A 337 16.04 -8.29 5.81
N LYS A 338 16.57 -8.66 4.64
CA LYS A 338 17.32 -9.91 4.48
C LYS A 338 18.52 -9.96 5.43
N GLY A 339 19.29 -8.89 5.51
CA GLY A 339 20.42 -8.81 6.44
C GLY A 339 20.01 -8.82 7.92
N TRP A 340 18.85 -8.24 8.24
CA TRP A 340 18.24 -8.34 9.56
C TRP A 340 17.87 -9.79 9.90
N ASP A 341 17.15 -10.49 9.02
CA ASP A 341 16.66 -11.85 9.24
C ASP A 341 17.79 -12.88 9.32
N GLU A 342 18.79 -12.76 8.44
CA GLU A 342 19.96 -13.67 8.38
C GLU A 342 20.95 -13.46 9.53
N SER A 343 20.89 -12.33 10.23
CA SER A 343 21.80 -12.04 11.34
C SER A 343 21.54 -13.00 12.53
N PRO A 344 22.52 -13.83 12.92
CA PRO A 344 22.35 -14.87 13.93
C PRO A 344 22.42 -14.28 15.34
N GLU A 345 21.31 -13.70 15.81
CA GLU A 345 21.19 -13.17 17.17
C GLU A 345 20.27 -14.04 18.03
N THR A 346 20.67 -14.29 19.27
CA THR A 346 20.06 -15.30 20.15
C THR A 346 19.13 -14.70 21.22
N PHE A 347 19.19 -13.39 21.44
CA PHE A 347 18.44 -12.73 22.51
C PHE A 347 16.91 -12.93 22.40
N GLN A 348 16.38 -13.10 21.19
CA GLN A 348 14.94 -13.26 20.94
C GLN A 348 14.37 -14.56 21.54
N LEU A 349 15.22 -15.57 21.80
CA LEU A 349 14.79 -16.87 22.32
C LEU A 349 14.27 -16.78 23.76
N TRP A 350 14.82 -15.88 24.56
CA TRP A 350 14.60 -15.84 26.01
C TRP A 350 14.14 -14.46 26.54
N THR A 351 14.25 -13.40 25.73
CA THR A 351 13.71 -12.08 26.07
C THR A 351 12.21 -12.00 25.78
N LYS A 352 11.52 -11.06 26.44
CA LYS A 352 10.11 -10.74 26.20
C LYS A 352 10.01 -9.60 25.19
N LYS A 353 9.24 -9.77 24.13
CA LYS A 353 8.92 -8.68 23.21
C LYS A 353 7.86 -7.77 23.83
N GLY A 354 8.12 -6.47 23.82
CA GLY A 354 7.22 -5.43 24.32
C GLY A 354 6.96 -4.33 23.31
N THR A 355 6.01 -3.46 23.62
CA THR A 355 5.65 -2.30 22.77
C THR A 355 5.54 -1.04 23.61
N LEU A 356 6.01 0.08 23.08
CA LEU A 356 5.87 1.40 23.69
C LEU A 356 5.32 2.38 22.65
N PRO A 357 4.33 3.21 23.01
CA PRO A 357 3.74 4.18 22.08
C PRO A 357 4.57 5.47 21.95
N ASP A 358 5.49 5.76 22.88
CA ASP A 358 6.29 6.98 22.88
C ASP A 358 7.69 6.81 23.50
N PHE A 359 8.53 7.84 23.37
CA PHE A 359 9.90 7.90 23.88
C PHE A 359 10.00 8.36 25.34
N LYS A 360 8.87 8.58 26.03
CA LYS A 360 8.94 8.95 27.44
C LYS A 360 9.37 7.73 28.25
N ILE A 361 9.84 7.98 29.46
CA ILE A 361 10.12 6.89 30.41
C ILE A 361 8.77 6.25 30.73
N GLY A 362 8.55 5.07 30.15
CA GLY A 362 7.44 4.19 30.45
C GLY A 362 7.72 3.46 31.76
N HIS A 363 6.66 3.18 32.51
CA HIS A 363 6.74 2.41 33.75
C HIS A 363 6.00 1.09 33.57
N ARG A 364 6.73 -0.02 33.63
CA ARG A 364 6.13 -1.35 33.63
C ARG A 364 5.67 -1.68 35.03
N ALA A 365 4.37 -1.52 35.27
CA ALA A 365 3.74 -1.96 36.50
C ALA A 365 3.64 -3.48 36.50
N GLY A 366 4.41 -4.13 37.37
CA GLY A 366 4.19 -5.53 37.72
C GLY A 366 3.33 -5.59 38.98
N LEU A 367 2.25 -6.36 38.95
CA LEU A 367 1.48 -6.66 40.15
C LEU A 367 2.10 -7.90 40.80
N ASP A 368 2.48 -7.79 42.08
CA ASP A 368 3.05 -8.93 42.79
C ASP A 368 1.97 -9.98 43.13
N GLY A 369 2.38 -11.23 43.29
CA GLY A 369 1.46 -12.34 43.57
C GLY A 369 0.93 -12.36 45.00
N PHE A 370 -0.22 -12.99 45.21
CA PHE A 370 -0.77 -13.23 46.55
C PHE A 370 -0.04 -14.38 47.26
N LYS A 371 -0.12 -14.41 48.61
CA LYS A 371 0.46 -15.51 49.40
C LYS A 371 -0.32 -16.83 49.21
N SER A 372 -1.59 -16.80 49.56
CA SER A 372 -2.52 -17.92 49.44
C SER A 372 -3.94 -17.42 49.65
N LEU A 373 -4.93 -18.09 49.06
CA LEU A 373 -6.33 -17.81 49.37
C LEU A 373 -6.64 -18.27 50.79
N ARG A 374 -7.35 -17.43 51.56
CA ARG A 374 -7.79 -17.77 52.91
C ARG A 374 -8.99 -18.71 52.80
N GLN A 375 -9.01 -19.80 53.58
CA GLN A 375 -10.18 -20.65 53.68
C GLN A 375 -11.32 -19.85 54.33
N VAL A 376 -12.43 -19.67 53.60
CA VAL A 376 -13.64 -19.03 54.12
C VAL A 376 -14.51 -20.10 54.75
N ARG A 377 -14.82 -19.95 56.04
CA ARG A 377 -15.76 -20.85 56.74
C ARG A 377 -17.20 -20.51 56.30
N PRO A 378 -18.13 -21.48 56.25
CA PRO A 378 -19.54 -21.20 55.95
C PRO A 378 -20.09 -20.09 56.86
N GLY A 379 -20.58 -18.99 56.27
CA GLY A 379 -21.09 -17.82 57.00
C GLY A 379 -20.05 -16.74 57.38
N ALA A 380 -18.77 -16.91 57.03
CA ALA A 380 -17.74 -15.89 57.25
C ALA A 380 -17.60 -14.93 56.05
N GLU A 381 -17.28 -13.66 56.34
CA GLU A 381 -17.02 -12.65 55.30
C GLU A 381 -15.64 -12.82 54.65
N TYR A 382 -15.57 -12.51 53.35
CA TYR A 382 -14.33 -12.43 52.58
C TYR A 382 -13.50 -11.23 53.05
N LYS A 383 -12.20 -11.42 53.23
CA LYS A 383 -11.26 -10.34 53.59
C LYS A 383 -10.50 -9.87 52.36
N TYR A 384 -10.32 -8.55 52.22
CA TYR A 384 -9.46 -7.97 51.19
C TYR A 384 -8.02 -8.46 51.33
N ALA A 385 -7.41 -8.77 50.18
CA ALA A 385 -5.99 -9.05 50.06
C ALA A 385 -5.32 -7.82 49.46
N THR A 386 -4.22 -7.38 50.07
CA THR A 386 -3.38 -6.29 49.55
C THR A 386 -2.27 -6.90 48.70
N THR A 387 -2.00 -6.30 47.55
CA THR A 387 -0.81 -6.57 46.75
C THR A 387 0.04 -5.29 46.69
N SER A 388 1.34 -5.47 46.46
CA SER A 388 2.27 -4.36 46.22
C SER A 388 2.57 -4.27 44.73
N ASP A 389 2.60 -3.04 44.22
CA ASP A 389 2.98 -2.77 42.83
C ASP A 389 4.49 -2.56 42.75
N ARG A 390 5.12 -3.16 41.74
CA ARG A 390 6.50 -2.83 41.31
C ARG A 390 6.43 -2.02 40.03
N SER A 391 7.35 -1.09 39.85
CA SER A 391 7.41 -0.24 38.66
C SER A 391 8.85 -0.19 38.16
N GLU A 392 9.09 -0.74 36.97
CA GLU A 392 10.40 -0.69 36.33
C GLU A 392 10.39 0.34 35.18
N PRO A 393 11.35 1.27 35.12
CA PRO A 393 11.44 2.25 34.05
C PRO A 393 12.00 1.62 32.76
N ILE A 394 11.39 1.94 31.62
CA ILE A 394 11.86 1.57 30.29
C ILE A 394 11.73 2.79 29.36
N ALA A 395 12.74 3.05 28.54
CA ALA A 395 12.73 4.15 27.58
C ALA A 395 13.25 3.66 26.22
N LEU A 396 12.63 4.15 25.15
CA LEU A 396 13.10 3.92 23.79
C LEU A 396 14.25 4.87 23.45
N ALA A 397 15.16 4.42 22.59
CA ALA A 397 16.12 5.25 21.91
C ALA A 397 16.14 4.92 20.41
N THR A 398 16.41 5.93 19.59
CA THR A 398 16.56 5.77 18.14
C THR A 398 18.01 5.50 17.80
N TYR A 399 18.25 4.43 17.05
CA TYR A 399 19.56 4.06 16.52
C TYR A 399 19.49 4.09 15.00
N GLY A 400 20.40 4.79 14.35
CA GLY A 400 20.37 4.89 12.90
C GLY A 400 21.61 5.54 12.31
N GLU A 401 21.86 5.23 11.05
CA GLU A 401 22.99 5.71 10.28
C GLU A 401 22.56 6.05 8.85
N LEU A 402 23.32 6.93 8.21
CA LEU A 402 23.11 7.34 6.83
C LEU A 402 24.09 6.59 5.91
N PHE A 403 23.61 6.16 4.75
CA PHE A 403 24.48 5.77 3.64
C PHE A 403 24.00 6.42 2.36
N SER A 404 24.91 6.73 1.45
CA SER A 404 24.57 7.30 0.14
C SER A 404 24.95 6.35 -0.98
N VAL A 405 24.11 6.33 -2.01
CA VAL A 405 24.44 5.75 -3.30
C VAL A 405 24.75 6.92 -4.23
N ASP A 406 26.01 7.04 -4.59
CA ASP A 406 26.47 8.10 -5.46
C ASP A 406 26.12 7.83 -6.93
N ARG A 407 26.13 8.88 -7.73
CA ARG A 407 25.92 8.77 -9.19
C ARG A 407 26.93 7.87 -9.89
N GLN A 408 28.13 7.71 -9.34
CA GLN A 408 29.17 6.88 -9.96
C GLN A 408 28.81 5.40 -9.84
N ALA A 409 28.35 4.95 -8.66
CA ALA A 409 27.84 3.60 -8.47
C ALA A 409 26.72 3.26 -9.45
N ILE A 410 25.78 4.18 -9.70
CA ILE A 410 24.68 3.96 -10.65
C ILE A 410 25.17 3.90 -12.11
N ILE A 411 26.09 4.79 -12.49
CA ILE A 411 26.67 4.80 -13.85
C ILE A 411 27.50 3.54 -14.11
N ASN A 412 28.20 3.06 -13.08
CA ASN A 412 29.04 1.86 -13.12
C ASN A 412 28.25 0.56 -12.89
N ASP A 413 26.91 0.63 -12.75
CA ASP A 413 26.03 -0.51 -12.50
C ASP A 413 26.39 -1.32 -11.24
N ASP A 414 26.90 -0.62 -10.21
CA ASP A 414 27.34 -1.22 -8.95
C ASP A 414 26.15 -1.58 -8.06
N MET A 415 25.70 -2.83 -8.20
CA MET A 415 24.63 -3.41 -7.40
C MET A 415 25.02 -3.65 -5.94
N SER A 416 26.31 -3.66 -5.60
CA SER A 416 26.77 -3.94 -4.24
C SER A 416 26.43 -2.81 -3.27
N ALA A 417 26.40 -1.56 -3.75
CA ALA A 417 25.97 -0.40 -2.99
C ALA A 417 24.47 -0.45 -2.60
N LEU A 418 23.65 -1.14 -3.40
CA LEU A 418 22.21 -1.31 -3.18
C LEU A 418 21.85 -2.59 -2.43
N THR A 419 22.80 -3.51 -2.26
CA THR A 419 22.56 -4.83 -1.65
C THR A 419 23.39 -5.05 -0.40
N SER A 420 24.72 -5.08 -0.56
CA SER A 420 25.66 -5.43 0.49
C SER A 420 25.70 -4.40 1.63
N VAL A 421 25.59 -3.11 1.32
CA VAL A 421 25.58 -2.05 2.33
C VAL A 421 24.28 -2.11 3.15
N PRO A 422 23.08 -2.11 2.56
CA PRO A 422 21.84 -2.33 3.32
C PRO A 422 21.83 -3.63 4.10
N GLN A 423 22.27 -4.76 3.53
CA GLN A 423 22.34 -6.04 4.25
C GLN A 423 23.21 -5.95 5.51
N LYS A 424 24.40 -5.36 5.39
CA LYS A 424 25.31 -5.16 6.54
C LYS A 424 24.70 -4.22 7.57
N MET A 425 24.00 -3.17 7.15
CA MET A 425 23.30 -2.26 8.06
C MET A 425 22.12 -2.94 8.77
N GLY A 426 21.41 -3.85 8.11
CA GLY A 426 20.33 -4.63 8.70
C GLY A 426 20.86 -5.60 9.75
N ALA A 427 21.96 -6.29 9.43
CA ALA A 427 22.66 -7.13 10.39
C ALA A 427 23.19 -6.33 11.58
N ALA A 428 23.76 -5.14 11.33
CA ALA A 428 24.23 -4.24 12.37
C ALA A 428 23.08 -3.71 13.24
N ALA A 429 21.92 -3.39 12.66
CA ALA A 429 20.76 -2.97 13.44
C ALA A 429 20.32 -4.07 14.42
N ARG A 430 20.26 -5.33 13.98
CA ARG A 430 19.92 -6.46 14.87
C ARG A 430 20.98 -6.67 15.93
N ARG A 431 22.25 -6.50 15.55
CA ARG A 431 23.39 -6.54 16.47
C ARG A 431 23.28 -5.47 17.54
N THR A 432 22.91 -4.23 17.21
CA THR A 432 22.73 -3.15 18.18
C THR A 432 21.67 -3.51 19.22
N VAL A 433 20.54 -4.11 18.81
CA VAL A 433 19.54 -4.58 19.78
C VAL A 433 20.11 -5.69 20.68
N GLY A 434 20.85 -6.63 20.10
CA GLY A 434 21.56 -7.66 20.87
C GLY A 434 22.58 -7.06 21.85
N ASP A 435 23.36 -6.07 21.42
CA ASP A 435 24.34 -5.36 22.26
C ASP A 435 23.64 -4.71 23.46
N LEU A 436 22.47 -4.10 23.27
CA LEU A 436 21.67 -3.52 24.36
C LEU A 436 21.19 -4.58 25.36
N VAL A 437 20.72 -5.74 24.89
CA VAL A 437 20.29 -6.83 25.77
C VAL A 437 21.44 -7.38 26.60
N TYR A 438 22.55 -7.70 25.95
CA TYR A 438 23.71 -8.24 26.65
C TYR A 438 24.36 -7.18 27.55
N ALA A 439 24.32 -5.89 27.18
CA ALA A 439 24.76 -4.82 28.06
C ALA A 439 24.00 -4.78 29.39
N VAL A 440 22.70 -5.14 29.43
CA VAL A 440 21.97 -5.26 30.71
C VAL A 440 22.56 -6.37 31.59
N LEU A 441 22.90 -7.53 31.01
CA LEU A 441 23.50 -8.64 31.76
C LEU A 441 24.91 -8.33 32.27
N LEU A 442 25.69 -7.58 31.47
CA LEU A 442 27.08 -7.23 31.77
C LEU A 442 27.17 -6.07 32.76
N SER A 443 26.43 -4.98 32.52
CA SER A 443 26.47 -3.79 33.38
C SER A 443 25.78 -3.99 34.73
N ASN A 444 24.88 -4.98 34.83
CA ASN A 444 24.12 -5.30 36.04
C ASN A 444 23.45 -4.05 36.66
N PRO A 445 22.51 -3.39 35.94
CA PRO A 445 21.91 -2.13 36.37
C PRO A 445 21.07 -2.33 37.64
N LYS A 446 20.82 -1.22 38.35
CA LYS A 446 19.91 -1.22 39.51
C LYS A 446 18.46 -1.24 39.05
N MET A 447 17.64 -2.07 39.68
CA MET A 447 16.19 -2.11 39.46
C MET A 447 15.46 -1.08 40.33
N GLY A 448 14.13 -0.98 40.21
CA GLY A 448 13.29 -0.05 40.96
C GLY A 448 13.40 -0.15 42.49
N ASP A 449 13.90 -1.27 43.02
CA ASP A 449 14.20 -1.49 44.44
C ASP A 449 15.59 -0.97 44.88
N GLY A 450 16.37 -0.40 43.96
CA GLY A 450 17.72 0.12 44.20
C GLY A 450 18.82 -0.94 44.27
N THR A 451 18.49 -2.22 44.09
CA THR A 451 19.42 -3.35 44.09
C THR A 451 19.77 -3.74 42.65
N PRO A 452 21.03 -4.11 42.34
CA PRO A 452 21.40 -4.62 41.01
C PRO A 452 20.59 -5.88 40.64
N VAL A 453 20.37 -6.11 39.33
CA VAL A 453 19.65 -7.30 38.83
C VAL A 453 20.17 -8.58 39.48
N PHE A 454 21.49 -8.80 39.44
CA PHE A 454 22.17 -9.93 40.10
C PHE A 454 22.78 -9.48 41.43
N HIS A 455 22.24 -9.99 42.53
CA HIS A 455 22.70 -9.67 43.87
C HIS A 455 22.34 -10.76 44.89
N GLU A 456 23.09 -10.88 45.98
CA GLU A 456 22.80 -11.85 47.04
C GLU A 456 21.42 -11.64 47.69
N LYS A 457 20.98 -10.37 47.81
CA LYS A 457 19.64 -10.01 48.32
C LYS A 457 18.51 -10.56 47.45
N HIS A 458 18.74 -10.68 46.14
CA HIS A 458 17.81 -11.29 45.19
C HIS A 458 17.93 -12.82 45.17
N GLY A 459 18.88 -13.42 45.91
CA GLY A 459 19.08 -14.86 45.92
C GLY A 459 19.38 -15.45 44.54
N ASN A 460 19.89 -14.63 43.61
CA ASN A 460 20.08 -15.00 42.22
C ASN A 460 21.53 -14.88 41.73
N LEU A 461 22.48 -14.74 42.65
CA LEU A 461 23.92 -14.71 42.40
C LEU A 461 24.60 -15.89 43.09
N LEU A 462 25.28 -16.74 42.32
CA LEU A 462 26.07 -17.87 42.80
C LEU A 462 27.56 -17.55 42.69
N LYS A 463 28.24 -17.45 43.83
CA LYS A 463 29.67 -17.12 43.92
C LYS A 463 30.53 -18.38 43.91
N ALA A 464 31.61 -18.39 43.12
CA ALA A 464 32.58 -19.49 43.05
C ALA A 464 31.94 -20.86 42.71
N VAL A 465 30.96 -20.88 41.80
CA VAL A 465 30.25 -22.10 41.39
C VAL A 465 30.52 -22.41 39.92
N ASP A 466 31.24 -23.50 39.67
CA ASP A 466 31.53 -23.94 38.31
C ASP A 466 30.32 -24.53 37.58
N LEU A 467 30.39 -24.49 36.25
CA LEU A 467 29.39 -25.11 35.38
C LEU A 467 29.51 -26.65 35.44
N PHE A 468 28.83 -27.24 36.41
CA PHE A 468 28.71 -28.69 36.56
C PHE A 468 27.36 -29.04 37.20
N ILE A 469 27.08 -30.33 37.42
CA ILE A 469 25.77 -30.82 37.90
C ILE A 469 25.37 -30.15 39.22
N ASP A 470 26.28 -30.08 40.19
CA ASP A 470 26.01 -29.44 41.48
C ASP A 470 25.76 -27.94 41.34
N GLY A 471 26.48 -27.28 40.43
CA GLY A 471 26.28 -25.87 40.11
C GLY A 471 24.92 -25.61 39.44
N LEU A 472 24.54 -26.42 38.44
CA LEU A 472 23.22 -26.37 37.82
C LEU A 472 22.10 -26.71 38.80
N SER A 473 22.34 -27.60 39.76
CA SER A 473 21.40 -27.92 40.84
C SER A 473 21.21 -26.74 41.78
N ALA A 474 22.30 -26.07 42.18
CA ALA A 474 22.25 -24.86 42.96
C ALA A 474 21.50 -23.73 42.23
N GLY A 475 21.76 -23.51 40.94
CA GLY A 475 21.08 -22.51 40.12
C GLY A 475 19.60 -22.81 39.90
N ARG A 476 19.25 -24.06 39.58
CA ARG A 476 17.86 -24.50 39.47
C ARG A 476 17.10 -24.34 40.79
N ARG A 477 17.74 -24.65 41.92
CA ARG A 477 17.17 -24.44 43.25
C ARG A 477 16.97 -22.95 43.53
N ALA A 478 17.96 -22.10 43.20
CA ALA A 478 17.85 -20.65 43.37
C ALA A 478 16.64 -20.09 42.61
N MET A 479 16.45 -20.46 41.33
CA MET A 479 15.27 -20.03 40.55
C MET A 479 13.94 -20.57 41.11
N ARG A 480 13.88 -21.87 41.44
CA ARG A 480 12.63 -22.48 41.93
C ARG A 480 12.23 -21.97 43.30
N MET A 481 13.19 -21.62 44.15
CA MET A 481 12.94 -21.13 45.50
C MET A 481 12.67 -19.63 45.57
N GLN A 482 12.63 -18.93 44.43
CA GLN A 482 12.27 -17.52 44.39
C GLN A 482 10.89 -17.29 44.98
N LYS A 483 10.73 -16.18 45.71
CA LYS A 483 9.49 -15.83 46.40
C LYS A 483 8.89 -14.57 45.80
N ASN A 484 7.56 -14.49 45.79
CA ASN A 484 6.88 -13.20 45.64
C ASN A 484 7.09 -12.33 46.90
N GLY A 485 6.77 -11.05 46.81
CA GLY A 485 6.78 -10.11 47.94
C GLY A 485 5.84 -10.52 49.07
N ALA A 486 4.80 -11.32 48.79
CA ALA A 486 3.95 -11.95 49.79
C ALA A 486 4.57 -13.20 50.48
N GLY A 487 5.78 -13.60 50.08
CA GLY A 487 6.60 -14.66 50.69
C GLY A 487 6.31 -16.09 50.20
N SER A 488 5.52 -16.27 49.14
CA SER A 488 5.22 -17.58 48.55
C SER A 488 6.18 -17.92 47.43
N VAL A 489 6.56 -19.20 47.38
CA VAL A 489 7.53 -19.72 46.41
C VAL A 489 6.87 -19.82 45.03
N LEU A 490 7.56 -19.31 44.01
CA LEU A 490 7.08 -19.19 42.63
C LEU A 490 7.38 -20.41 41.76
N ASN A 491 8.32 -21.26 42.17
CA ASN A 491 8.69 -22.49 41.46
C ASN A 491 9.01 -22.27 39.96
N ILE A 492 9.73 -21.19 39.65
CA ILE A 492 10.10 -20.84 38.26
C ILE A 492 11.13 -21.85 37.75
N PRO A 493 10.85 -22.60 36.67
CA PRO A 493 11.81 -23.52 36.08
C PRO A 493 12.80 -22.78 35.15
N PRO A 494 14.11 -23.07 35.21
CA PRO A 494 15.03 -22.65 34.15
C PRO A 494 14.70 -23.38 32.84
N GLN A 495 14.85 -22.69 31.71
CA GLN A 495 14.70 -23.26 30.37
C GLN A 495 15.93 -23.04 29.50
N PHE A 496 16.64 -21.92 29.68
CA PHE A 496 17.82 -21.59 28.90
C PHE A 496 19.06 -21.52 29.80
N LEU A 497 20.17 -22.04 29.27
CA LEU A 497 21.51 -21.92 29.84
C LEU A 497 22.33 -21.04 28.91
N LEU A 498 22.64 -19.83 29.36
CA LEU A 498 23.43 -18.87 28.60
C LEU A 498 24.89 -18.92 29.08
N VAL A 499 25.82 -19.15 28.14
CA VAL A 499 27.24 -19.35 28.43
C VAL A 499 28.15 -18.60 27.44
N PRO A 500 29.36 -18.21 27.86
CA PRO A 500 30.42 -17.80 26.96
C PRO A 500 30.82 -18.95 26.02
N VAL A 501 31.37 -18.63 24.86
CA VAL A 501 31.90 -19.57 23.86
C VAL A 501 32.94 -20.48 24.49
N ALA A 502 33.77 -19.97 25.41
CA ALA A 502 34.73 -20.78 26.17
C ALA A 502 34.12 -21.95 26.96
N LEU A 503 32.83 -21.88 27.33
CA LEU A 503 32.10 -22.92 28.06
C LEU A 503 31.13 -23.73 27.21
N GLU A 504 31.04 -23.46 25.90
CA GLU A 504 30.08 -24.09 24.98
C GLU A 504 30.19 -25.61 24.96
N ASP A 505 31.40 -26.15 24.78
CA ASP A 505 31.63 -27.58 24.71
C ASP A 505 31.26 -28.26 26.03
N ARG A 506 31.64 -27.65 27.16
CA ARG A 506 31.32 -28.14 28.50
C ARG A 506 29.82 -28.12 28.77
N ALA A 507 29.14 -27.04 28.39
CA ALA A 507 27.68 -26.91 28.50
C ALA A 507 26.96 -27.95 27.64
N THR A 508 27.39 -28.11 26.37
CA THR A 508 26.80 -29.06 25.43
C THR A 508 26.99 -30.50 25.87
N GLN A 509 28.20 -30.85 26.33
CA GLN A 509 28.49 -32.16 26.89
C GLN A 509 27.62 -32.44 28.12
N LEU A 510 27.47 -31.46 29.01
CA LEU A 510 26.68 -31.62 30.24
C LEU A 510 25.17 -31.77 29.96
N ILE A 511 24.63 -31.10 28.93
CA ILE A 511 23.20 -31.13 28.63
C ILE A 511 22.81 -32.27 27.69
N ARG A 512 23.66 -32.69 26.75
CA ARG A 512 23.34 -33.73 25.77
C ARG A 512 23.80 -35.14 26.15
N SER A 513 24.64 -35.25 27.18
CA SER A 513 25.13 -36.56 27.59
C SER A 513 24.05 -37.35 28.33
N THR A 514 23.83 -38.60 27.92
CA THR A 514 22.88 -39.52 28.55
C THR A 514 23.36 -40.02 29.92
N SER A 515 24.68 -40.10 30.10
CA SER A 515 25.35 -40.43 31.36
C SER A 515 26.21 -39.28 31.85
N LEU A 516 26.51 -39.21 33.15
CA LEU A 516 27.34 -38.13 33.69
C LEU A 516 28.75 -38.12 33.06
N PRO A 517 29.18 -37.03 32.39
CA PRO A 517 30.56 -36.89 31.96
C PRO A 517 31.43 -36.86 33.23
N GLU A 518 32.43 -37.73 33.32
CA GLU A 518 33.36 -37.92 34.46
C GLU A 518 32.89 -38.80 35.64
N ALA A 519 31.70 -39.38 35.61
CA ALA A 519 31.39 -40.43 36.60
C ALA A 519 32.18 -41.71 36.31
N GLN A 520 32.77 -42.32 37.35
CA GLN A 520 33.49 -43.60 37.25
C GLN A 520 32.63 -44.74 36.65
N ASN A 521 31.29 -44.59 36.63
CA ASN A 521 30.36 -45.58 36.12
C ASN A 521 29.51 -44.99 34.99
N SER A 522 29.61 -45.56 33.79
CA SER A 522 28.88 -45.15 32.57
C SER A 522 27.35 -45.35 32.63
N GLY A 523 26.80 -45.78 33.77
CA GLY A 523 25.37 -46.04 33.98
C GLY A 523 24.64 -45.01 34.85
N VAL A 524 25.30 -43.94 35.33
CA VAL A 524 24.66 -42.91 36.14
C VAL A 524 23.89 -41.94 35.24
N PHE A 525 22.57 -41.93 35.38
CA PHE A 525 21.67 -41.09 34.60
C PHE A 525 21.93 -39.60 34.83
N ASN A 526 21.95 -38.83 33.75
CA ASN A 526 22.06 -37.38 33.81
C ASN A 526 20.68 -36.71 34.02
N PRO A 527 20.43 -36.05 35.17
CA PRO A 527 19.15 -35.38 35.44
C PRO A 527 18.92 -34.13 34.58
N TYR A 528 19.92 -33.66 33.84
CA TYR A 528 19.86 -32.49 32.96
C TYR A 528 19.85 -32.83 31.47
N ASN A 529 19.76 -34.13 31.11
CA ASN A 529 19.72 -34.56 29.72
C ASN A 529 18.53 -33.91 28.98
N ASP A 530 18.82 -33.10 27.96
CA ASP A 530 17.86 -32.28 27.19
C ASP A 530 16.94 -31.38 28.05
N ALA A 531 17.36 -31.06 29.28
CA ALA A 531 16.54 -30.28 30.21
C ALA A 531 16.59 -28.77 29.98
N LEU A 532 17.64 -28.27 29.29
CA LEU A 532 17.89 -26.85 29.05
C LEU A 532 18.33 -26.64 27.61
N THR A 533 17.96 -25.52 27.01
CA THR A 533 18.51 -25.09 25.72
C THR A 533 19.77 -24.28 25.98
N VAL A 534 20.92 -24.74 25.46
CA VAL A 534 22.19 -24.01 25.55
C VAL A 534 22.19 -22.87 24.53
N VAL A 535 22.45 -21.66 25.01
CA VAL A 535 22.63 -20.45 24.19
C VAL A 535 24.05 -19.95 24.41
N THR A 536 24.81 -19.83 23.34
CA THR A 536 26.20 -19.39 23.37
C THR A 536 26.31 -17.98 22.80
N GLU A 537 27.10 -17.13 23.45
CA GLU A 537 27.24 -15.74 23.05
C GLU A 537 28.68 -15.24 23.25
N ALA A 538 29.28 -14.74 22.17
CA ALA A 538 30.67 -14.29 22.16
C ALA A 538 30.91 -13.00 22.97
N ARG A 539 29.88 -12.16 23.14
CA ARG A 539 29.98 -10.94 23.96
C ARG A 539 30.24 -11.24 25.43
N LEU A 540 29.85 -12.41 25.91
CA LEU A 540 30.07 -12.82 27.30
C LEU A 540 31.53 -13.18 27.57
N ASP A 541 32.26 -13.70 26.58
CA ASP A 541 33.70 -14.01 26.69
C ASP A 541 34.53 -12.77 27.00
N ALA A 542 34.09 -11.60 26.52
CA ALA A 542 34.77 -10.33 26.77
C ALA A 542 34.69 -9.89 28.24
N ASP A 543 33.67 -10.33 28.99
CA ASP A 543 33.51 -10.04 30.42
C ASP A 543 34.14 -11.14 31.28
N SER A 544 33.73 -12.40 31.07
CA SER A 544 34.24 -13.54 31.83
C SER A 544 34.08 -14.83 31.05
N LEU A 545 35.19 -15.57 30.95
CA LEU A 545 35.24 -16.90 30.35
C LEU A 545 34.63 -17.99 31.24
N LYS A 546 34.22 -17.66 32.48
CA LYS A 546 33.77 -18.62 33.49
C LYS A 546 32.33 -18.39 33.95
N SER A 547 31.80 -17.18 33.76
CA SER A 547 30.45 -16.83 34.18
C SER A 547 29.42 -17.58 33.34
N TRP A 548 28.33 -18.01 33.96
CA TRP A 548 27.19 -18.63 33.26
C TRP A 548 25.87 -18.17 33.86
N TYR A 549 24.80 -18.25 33.07
CA TYR A 549 23.50 -17.71 33.44
C TYR A 549 22.39 -18.73 33.19
N LEU A 550 21.41 -18.79 34.09
CA LEU A 550 20.15 -19.52 33.88
C LEU A 550 19.01 -18.54 33.72
N LEU A 551 18.19 -18.80 32.72
CA LEU A 551 17.08 -17.93 32.34
C LEU A 551 15.78 -18.74 32.30
N ALA A 552 14.69 -18.10 32.71
CA ALA A 552 13.35 -18.62 32.57
C ALA A 552 12.89 -18.60 31.10
N GLY A 553 11.85 -19.37 30.79
CA GLY A 553 11.22 -19.39 29.48
C GLY A 553 10.43 -18.12 29.13
N GLN A 554 10.08 -17.99 27.85
CA GLN A 554 9.12 -16.99 27.40
C GLN A 554 7.78 -17.16 28.12
N GLY A 555 7.29 -16.10 28.76
CA GLY A 555 6.05 -16.11 29.57
C GLY A 555 6.27 -15.80 31.06
N GLN A 556 7.52 -15.78 31.51
CA GLN A 556 7.91 -15.14 32.77
C GLN A 556 8.53 -13.76 32.46
N ASP A 557 8.36 -12.80 33.36
CA ASP A 557 9.04 -11.51 33.22
C ASP A 557 10.55 -11.74 33.45
N THR A 558 11.38 -11.38 32.48
CA THR A 558 12.86 -11.42 32.57
C THR A 558 13.41 -10.08 32.10
N ILE A 559 13.89 -9.99 30.86
CA ILE A 559 14.29 -8.76 30.18
C ILE A 559 13.30 -8.50 29.06
N GLU A 560 12.80 -7.27 28.97
CA GLU A 560 11.93 -6.82 27.89
C GLU A 560 12.74 -6.05 26.85
N VAL A 561 12.51 -6.40 25.58
CA VAL A 561 12.90 -5.57 24.43
C VAL A 561 11.63 -4.92 23.90
N ALA A 562 11.49 -3.63 24.15
CA ALA A 562 10.37 -2.83 23.69
C ALA A 562 10.70 -2.13 22.37
N TYR A 563 9.72 -2.14 21.47
CA TYR A 563 9.80 -1.47 20.17
C TYR A 563 8.72 -0.39 20.06
N LEU A 564 9.01 0.67 19.30
CA LEU A 564 8.04 1.74 19.04
C LEU A 564 6.86 1.17 18.25
N ASP A 565 5.64 1.30 18.79
CA ASP A 565 4.39 0.81 18.19
C ASP A 565 4.42 -0.67 17.76
N GLY A 566 5.34 -1.46 18.32
CA GLY A 566 5.53 -2.88 18.00
C GLY A 566 6.27 -3.16 16.69
N ILE A 567 6.84 -2.15 16.04
CA ILE A 567 7.68 -2.30 14.84
C ILE A 567 9.07 -2.76 15.26
N ASP A 568 9.36 -4.04 15.10
CA ASP A 568 10.64 -4.66 15.48
C ASP A 568 11.64 -4.82 14.33
N THR A 569 11.30 -4.34 13.15
CA THR A 569 12.20 -4.32 11.98
C THR A 569 12.76 -2.91 11.77
N PRO A 570 14.01 -2.79 11.28
CA PRO A 570 14.57 -1.50 10.90
C PRO A 570 13.80 -0.94 9.70
N TYR A 571 13.79 0.38 9.57
CA TYR A 571 13.11 1.05 8.47
C TYR A 571 14.04 2.01 7.75
N LEU A 572 13.74 2.21 6.47
CA LEU A 572 14.58 2.93 5.54
C LEU A 572 13.80 4.10 4.96
N GLU A 573 14.36 5.30 5.14
CA GLU A 573 13.86 6.53 4.53
C GLU A 573 14.85 7.03 3.49
N GLN A 574 14.33 7.66 2.44
CA GLN A 574 15.13 8.16 1.34
C GLN A 574 15.05 9.69 1.31
N GLN A 575 16.19 10.33 1.07
CA GLN A 575 16.26 11.73 0.72
C GLN A 575 17.11 11.91 -0.53
N GLN A 576 16.61 12.72 -1.46
CA GLN A 576 17.37 13.12 -2.64
C GLN A 576 18.36 14.22 -2.26
N GLY A 577 19.62 14.07 -2.67
CA GLY A 577 20.71 14.89 -2.16
C GLY A 577 20.84 16.26 -2.82
N PHE A 578 21.06 17.29 -1.99
CA PHE A 578 21.67 18.58 -2.38
C PHE A 578 23.19 18.59 -2.08
N THR A 579 23.64 17.80 -1.10
CA THR A 579 25.05 17.69 -0.65
C THR A 579 25.82 16.54 -1.30
N VAL A 580 25.12 15.54 -1.84
CA VAL A 580 25.70 14.40 -2.55
C VAL A 580 24.98 14.28 -3.87
N ASP A 581 25.71 14.15 -4.98
CA ASP A 581 25.14 13.94 -6.31
C ASP A 581 24.57 12.51 -6.43
N GLY A 582 23.44 12.23 -5.77
CA GLY A 582 22.84 10.90 -5.70
C GLY A 582 21.68 10.83 -4.69
N VAL A 583 21.52 9.65 -4.08
CA VAL A 583 20.48 9.40 -3.07
C VAL A 583 21.13 9.10 -1.73
N THR A 584 20.61 9.71 -0.68
CA THR A 584 20.94 9.34 0.70
C THR A 584 19.80 8.54 1.30
N PHE A 585 20.15 7.43 1.93
CA PHE A 585 19.25 6.57 2.67
C PHE A 585 19.54 6.66 4.17
N LYS A 586 18.48 6.76 4.96
CA LYS A 586 18.52 6.74 6.42
C LYS A 586 17.94 5.43 6.90
N VAL A 587 18.77 4.61 7.52
CA VAL A 587 18.34 3.39 8.19
C VAL A 587 18.19 3.72 9.67
N ARG A 588 17.04 3.42 10.26
CA ARG A 588 16.85 3.61 11.70
C ARG A 588 16.00 2.50 12.32
N ILE A 589 16.18 2.27 13.61
CA ILE A 589 15.43 1.34 14.45
C ILE A 589 15.23 1.97 15.83
N ASP A 590 14.04 1.80 16.39
CA ASP A 590 13.65 2.34 17.68
C ASP A 590 13.47 1.19 18.67
N ALA A 591 14.38 1.08 19.63
CA ALA A 591 14.38 -0.02 20.60
C ALA A 591 14.75 0.48 22.01
N GLY A 592 14.17 -0.16 23.01
CA GLY A 592 14.48 0.06 24.42
C GLY A 592 14.56 -1.27 25.14
N VAL A 593 15.56 -1.44 26.01
CA VAL A 593 15.76 -2.68 26.76
C VAL A 593 15.81 -2.40 28.24
N ALA A 594 15.02 -3.13 29.03
CA ALA A 594 15.04 -3.01 30.48
C ALA A 594 14.80 -4.37 31.16
N PRO A 595 15.45 -4.63 32.32
CA PRO A 595 15.10 -5.77 33.16
C PRO A 595 13.74 -5.52 33.84
N LEU A 596 12.81 -6.47 33.71
CA LEU A 596 11.49 -6.39 34.34
C LEU A 596 11.43 -7.13 35.67
N ASP A 597 12.09 -8.29 35.74
CA ASP A 597 12.09 -9.11 36.95
C ASP A 597 13.37 -9.93 37.05
N TRP A 598 14.01 -9.85 38.21
CA TRP A 598 15.23 -10.57 38.54
C TRP A 598 14.98 -12.03 38.93
N ARG A 599 13.74 -12.40 39.28
CA ARG A 599 13.39 -13.75 39.77
C ARG A 599 13.53 -14.83 38.70
N GLY A 600 13.38 -14.45 37.43
CA GLY A 600 13.57 -15.35 36.28
C GLY A 600 15.02 -15.49 35.81
N LEU A 601 15.98 -14.86 36.50
CA LEU A 601 17.38 -14.78 36.09
C LEU A 601 18.27 -15.27 37.23
N VAL A 602 19.28 -16.08 36.95
CA VAL A 602 20.36 -16.43 37.90
C VAL A 602 21.70 -16.31 37.20
N LYS A 603 22.68 -15.68 37.87
CA LYS A 603 24.07 -15.58 37.43
C LYS A 603 24.96 -16.42 38.33
N SER A 604 25.92 -17.11 37.74
CA SER A 604 27.09 -17.64 38.44
C SER A 604 28.36 -16.97 37.95
N GLU A 605 29.27 -16.68 38.87
CA GLU A 605 30.58 -16.07 38.57
C GLU A 605 31.61 -17.09 38.05
N GLY A 606 31.29 -18.40 38.07
CA GLY A 606 32.27 -19.48 37.87
C GLY A 606 33.21 -19.63 39.07
N ALA A 607 33.99 -20.72 39.14
CA ALA A 607 34.99 -20.94 40.20
C ALA A 607 36.40 -20.47 39.84
#